data_AF-A0A0G4L323-F1
#
_entry.id   AF-A0A0G4L323-F1
#
_cell.length_a   1.000
_cell.length_b   1.000
_cell.length_c   1.000
_cell.angle_alpha   90.00
_cell.angle_beta   90.00
_cell.angle_gamma   90.00
#
_symmetry.space_group_name_H-M   'P 1'
#
loop_
_entity.id
_entity.type
_entity.pdbx_description
1 polymer ?
#
loop_
_entity_poly.entity_id
_entity_poly.type
_entity_poly.pdbx_seq_one_letter_code
_entity_poly.pdbx_strand_id
1 'polypeptide(L)'
;MSTVMSSLISRSSIRTDISRTLFRSGTHTISIAKRSAPFYNNTPQPKRQSTPRPPRSIAIMAEPLNLTYKPDDVSYDDAAAFEIVKTLLNASSDSSVTVETTAKDLAATLPGPPGSDGTDAHYTLYNMVIDVAKQIPHNHPALVRLVRTVEALSLSPKTVFTETTNGFETSRRLHTFGWNLRDVFGPPFEPNRPPTDGQLASYLSIQAFTALLWSRGLIHGDDFVLWQLRSAFEEDVEDAKEAAYLSAAAGLWIVHAGSRVWQLVTDGPVLSGPDARSLRAGEKLGGEGGYGKERWAFWVKGFDARAEGGDGVDAGIAKRAAAVMKGIAGDL
;
A
#
# COMPACT_ATOMS: atom_id res chain seq x y z
N MET A 1 -39.35 -10.39 -45.89
CA MET A 1 -38.68 -11.69 -46.14
C MET A 1 -37.63 -11.84 -45.04
N SER A 2 -37.95 -12.21 -43.79
CA SER A 2 -38.49 -13.48 -43.27
C SER A 2 -37.74 -14.70 -43.79
N THR A 3 -36.91 -15.33 -42.93
CA THR A 3 -36.98 -16.77 -42.63
C THR A 3 -36.24 -17.06 -41.31
N VAL A 4 -36.92 -17.84 -40.48
CA VAL A 4 -36.64 -18.31 -39.11
C VAL A 4 -36.24 -19.78 -39.18
N MET A 5 -35.38 -20.25 -38.26
CA MET A 5 -35.36 -21.62 -37.67
C MET A 5 -34.35 -21.58 -36.51
N SER A 6 -34.69 -21.58 -35.21
CA SER A 6 -35.26 -22.67 -34.35
C SER A 6 -34.85 -24.07 -34.81
N SER A 7 -34.44 -25.05 -34.00
CA SER A 7 -34.14 -25.25 -32.57
C SER A 7 -33.76 -26.74 -32.51
N LEU A 8 -32.95 -27.22 -31.55
CA LEU A 8 -33.19 -28.56 -30.99
C LEU A 8 -32.49 -28.71 -29.64
N ILE A 9 -33.37 -28.82 -28.64
CA ILE A 9 -33.14 -29.11 -27.24
C ILE A 9 -33.03 -30.62 -27.09
N SER A 10 -32.06 -31.12 -26.32
CA SER A 10 -32.20 -32.42 -25.65
C SER A 10 -32.18 -32.19 -24.14
N ARG A 11 -33.34 -32.39 -23.53
CA ARG A 11 -33.54 -32.45 -22.08
C ARG A 11 -33.34 -33.89 -21.64
N SER A 12 -32.50 -34.11 -20.63
CA SER A 12 -32.74 -35.19 -19.68
C SER A 12 -32.90 -34.59 -18.28
N SER A 13 -34.01 -34.98 -17.69
CA SER A 13 -34.55 -34.56 -16.40
C SER A 13 -33.95 -35.41 -15.30
N ILE A 14 -33.50 -34.81 -14.20
CA ILE A 14 -33.62 -35.43 -12.87
C ILE A 14 -34.12 -34.36 -11.89
N ARG A 15 -35.21 -34.73 -11.22
CA ARG A 15 -36.02 -33.95 -10.30
C ARG A 15 -35.90 -34.63 -8.93
N THR A 16 -36.08 -33.84 -7.87
CA THR A 16 -36.40 -34.23 -6.48
C THR A 16 -35.22 -34.81 -5.70
N ASP A 17 -34.84 -34.27 -4.53
CA ASP A 17 -35.66 -34.38 -3.33
C ASP A 17 -35.56 -33.18 -2.37
N ILE A 18 -36.72 -32.73 -1.88
CA ILE A 18 -36.89 -31.78 -0.78
C ILE A 18 -37.49 -32.58 0.36
N SER A 19 -36.78 -32.70 1.47
CA SER A 19 -37.34 -33.20 2.72
C SER A 19 -37.14 -32.19 3.85
N ARG A 20 -38.28 -31.67 4.32
CA ARG A 20 -38.48 -30.94 5.57
C ARG A 20 -38.65 -31.94 6.72
N THR A 21 -38.04 -31.67 7.87
CA THR A 21 -38.48 -32.08 9.22
C THR A 21 -37.95 -31.02 10.20
N LEU A 22 -38.75 -30.02 10.58
CA LEU A 22 -39.64 -29.95 11.77
C LEU A 22 -38.94 -30.10 13.13
N PHE A 23 -38.91 -28.96 13.85
CA PHE A 23 -39.10 -28.74 15.30
C PHE A 23 -38.39 -29.66 16.31
N ARG A 24 -37.56 -29.04 17.16
CA ARG A 24 -37.75 -29.11 18.63
C ARG A 24 -37.05 -27.98 19.38
N SER A 25 -37.87 -27.24 20.12
CA SER A 25 -37.54 -26.36 21.24
C SER A 25 -36.89 -27.16 22.38
N GLY A 26 -35.98 -26.53 23.13
CA GLY A 26 -35.37 -27.12 24.32
C GLY A 26 -34.39 -26.19 25.03
N THR A 27 -34.91 -25.23 25.77
CA THR A 27 -34.20 -24.48 26.83
C THR A 27 -33.62 -25.44 27.86
N HIS A 28 -32.33 -25.37 28.18
CA HIS A 28 -31.75 -25.98 29.39
C HIS A 28 -30.85 -24.99 30.14
N THR A 29 -31.37 -24.60 31.29
CA THR A 29 -30.73 -23.91 32.40
C THR A 29 -29.74 -24.87 33.09
N ILE A 30 -28.51 -24.43 33.38
CA ILE A 30 -27.59 -25.17 34.26
C ILE A 30 -27.45 -24.42 35.58
N SER A 31 -27.84 -25.14 36.64
CA SER A 31 -27.86 -24.76 38.04
C SER A 31 -26.46 -24.83 38.67
N ILE A 32 -26.14 -23.82 39.47
CA ILE A 32 -24.97 -23.72 40.34
C ILE A 32 -25.18 -24.58 41.58
N ALA A 33 -24.24 -25.47 41.91
CA ALA A 33 -24.23 -26.22 43.17
C ALA A 33 -23.17 -25.64 44.12
N LYS A 34 -23.65 -25.15 45.27
CA LYS A 34 -22.86 -24.74 46.44
C LYS A 34 -22.26 -25.96 47.15
N ARG A 35 -20.99 -25.85 47.58
CA ARG A 35 -20.46 -26.59 48.74
C ARG A 35 -19.69 -25.63 49.66
N SER A 36 -20.21 -25.48 50.87
CA SER A 36 -19.59 -25.00 52.13
C SER A 36 -18.61 -26.09 52.65
N ALA A 37 -17.58 -25.91 53.49
CA ALA A 37 -17.02 -24.89 54.41
C ALA A 37 -15.51 -25.29 54.63
N PRO A 38 -14.70 -24.79 55.61
CA PRO A 38 -14.91 -23.78 56.64
C PRO A 38 -13.81 -22.69 56.75
N PHE A 39 -14.13 -21.68 57.57
CA PHE A 39 -13.31 -20.55 57.97
C PHE A 39 -12.00 -20.97 58.69
N TYR A 40 -10.88 -20.36 58.27
CA TYR A 40 -9.74 -20.11 59.14
C TYR A 40 -9.29 -18.65 58.94
N ASN A 41 -9.33 -17.90 60.03
CA ASN A 41 -8.76 -16.55 60.14
C ASN A 41 -7.24 -16.63 59.93
N ASN A 42 -6.71 -15.87 58.97
CA ASN A 42 -5.30 -15.50 58.95
C ASN A 42 -5.16 -14.11 58.32
N THR A 43 -4.78 -13.14 59.14
CA THR A 43 -4.49 -11.76 58.77
C THR A 43 -3.19 -11.70 57.95
N PRO A 44 -3.18 -11.21 56.69
CA PRO A 44 -1.94 -11.06 55.93
C PRO A 44 -1.32 -9.67 56.15
N GLN A 45 -0.04 -9.65 56.51
CA GLN A 45 0.83 -8.46 56.47
C GLN A 45 0.91 -7.84 55.05
N PRO A 46 1.14 -6.53 54.92
CA PRO A 46 1.22 -5.87 53.62
C PRO A 46 2.49 -6.28 52.86
N LYS A 47 2.31 -6.90 51.69
CA LYS A 47 3.37 -7.17 50.71
C LYS A 47 3.86 -5.84 50.13
N ARG A 48 5.18 -5.59 50.16
CA ARG A 48 5.85 -4.53 49.41
C ARG A 48 5.47 -4.61 47.93
N GLN A 49 4.83 -3.57 47.41
CA GLN A 49 4.64 -3.37 45.98
C GLN A 49 5.98 -2.99 45.34
N SER A 50 6.58 -3.90 44.57
CA SER A 50 7.60 -3.54 43.60
C SER A 50 6.90 -3.06 42.33
N THR A 51 6.89 -1.75 42.10
CA THR A 51 6.44 -1.17 40.83
C THR A 51 7.35 -1.66 39.70
N PRO A 52 6.82 -2.19 38.57
CA PRO A 52 7.62 -2.48 37.40
C PRO A 52 8.21 -1.18 36.85
N ARG A 53 9.53 -1.15 36.66
CA ARG A 53 10.21 -0.05 35.96
C ARG A 53 9.66 -0.03 34.51
N PRO A 54 9.20 1.12 33.99
CA PRO A 54 8.80 1.18 32.59
C PRO A 54 10.01 0.82 31.70
N PRO A 55 9.81 0.14 30.57
CA PRO A 55 10.89 -0.14 29.64
C PRO A 55 11.50 1.18 29.20
N ARG A 56 12.83 1.30 29.32
CA ARG A 56 13.58 2.40 28.72
C ARG A 56 13.29 2.35 27.23
N SER A 57 12.53 3.33 26.73
CA SER A 57 12.42 3.60 25.30
C SER A 57 13.83 3.97 24.83
N ILE A 58 14.55 3.00 24.26
CA ILE A 58 15.72 3.29 23.47
C ILE A 58 15.15 3.95 22.21
N ALA A 59 15.12 5.28 22.19
CA ALA A 59 14.98 6.00 20.95
C ALA A 59 16.19 5.57 20.10
N ILE A 60 15.98 4.61 19.20
CA ILE A 60 16.96 4.33 18.15
C ILE A 60 16.97 5.61 17.33
N MET A 61 17.94 6.47 17.61
CA MET A 61 18.20 7.65 16.79
C MET A 61 18.61 7.09 15.43
N ALA A 62 17.68 7.11 14.48
CA ALA A 62 18.01 6.88 13.09
C ALA A 62 19.14 7.84 12.72
N GLU A 63 20.21 7.32 12.13
CA GLU A 63 21.31 8.16 11.68
C GLU A 63 20.79 9.28 10.75
N PRO A 64 21.40 10.47 10.77
CA PRO A 64 21.00 11.56 9.89
C PRO A 64 21.06 11.12 8.42
N LEU A 65 20.02 11.43 7.66
CA LEU A 65 19.96 11.13 6.24
C LEU A 65 20.85 12.10 5.47
N ASN A 66 21.79 11.56 4.69
CA ASN A 66 22.60 12.35 3.77
C ASN A 66 21.83 12.67 2.47
N LEU A 67 20.78 13.48 2.60
CA LEU A 67 19.92 13.87 1.48
C LEU A 67 20.60 14.96 0.63
N THR A 68 20.54 14.78 -0.68
CA THR A 68 21.04 15.73 -1.67
C THR A 68 19.96 16.01 -2.72
N TYR A 69 19.98 17.20 -3.30
CA TYR A 69 19.05 17.56 -4.37
C TYR A 69 19.74 18.52 -5.33
N LYS A 70 19.46 18.32 -6.62
CA LYS A 70 19.89 19.23 -7.67
C LYS A 70 18.63 20.00 -8.11
N PRO A 71 18.55 21.31 -7.81
CA PRO A 71 17.45 22.16 -8.25
C PRO A 71 17.25 22.10 -9.77
N ASP A 72 15.99 22.12 -10.19
CA ASP A 72 15.63 22.27 -11.59
C ASP A 72 15.82 23.74 -12.01
N ASP A 73 16.19 23.97 -13.27
CA ASP A 73 16.32 25.34 -13.83
C ASP A 73 14.93 25.88 -14.24
N VAL A 74 14.07 26.07 -13.25
CA VAL A 74 12.67 26.50 -13.41
C VAL A 74 12.34 27.66 -12.47
N SER A 75 11.19 28.32 -12.69
CA SER A 75 10.80 29.52 -11.92
C SER A 75 10.41 29.26 -10.46
N TYR A 76 10.18 28.00 -10.08
CA TYR A 76 9.82 27.60 -8.73
C TYR A 76 11.08 27.24 -7.93
N ASP A 77 11.23 27.79 -6.72
CA ASP A 77 12.37 27.55 -5.84
C ASP A 77 12.22 26.20 -5.11
N ASP A 78 12.50 25.13 -5.85
CA ASP A 78 12.53 23.75 -5.35
C ASP A 78 13.70 23.48 -4.40
N ALA A 79 14.78 24.25 -4.47
CA ALA A 79 15.90 24.22 -3.53
C ALA A 79 15.44 24.60 -2.11
N ALA A 80 14.67 25.68 -1.98
CA ALA A 80 14.09 26.07 -0.70
C ALA A 80 13.09 25.02 -0.18
N ALA A 81 12.24 24.48 -1.07
CA ALA A 81 11.31 23.41 -0.71
C ALA A 81 12.03 22.13 -0.23
N PHE A 82 13.14 21.78 -0.87
CA PHE A 82 13.99 20.67 -0.46
C PHE A 82 14.58 20.88 0.94
N GLU A 83 15.13 22.07 1.23
CA GLU A 83 15.71 22.34 2.55
C GLU A 83 14.65 22.33 3.67
N ILE A 84 13.40 22.73 3.38
CA ILE A 84 12.26 22.59 4.30
C ILE A 84 12.02 21.10 4.64
N VAL A 85 11.96 20.23 3.64
CA VAL A 85 11.76 18.79 3.84
C VAL A 85 12.95 18.14 4.54
N LYS A 86 14.18 18.43 4.09
CA LYS A 86 15.42 17.90 4.66
C LYS A 86 15.55 18.24 6.14
N THR A 87 15.20 19.47 6.53
CA THR A 87 15.17 19.91 7.92
C THR A 87 14.26 19.04 8.78
N LEU A 88 13.02 18.76 8.31
CA LEU A 88 12.12 17.85 9.01
C LEU A 88 12.67 16.43 9.11
N LEU A 89 13.22 15.89 8.02
CA LEU A 89 13.64 14.49 7.99
C LEU A 89 14.86 14.20 8.87
N ASN A 90 15.71 15.21 9.09
CA ASN A 90 16.87 15.18 9.99
C ASN A 90 16.59 15.74 11.40
N ALA A 91 15.36 16.20 11.68
CA ALA A 91 14.99 16.70 12.99
C ALA A 91 15.04 15.58 14.05
N SER A 92 15.61 15.91 15.22
CA SER A 92 15.54 15.05 16.40
C SER A 92 14.13 15.05 17.01
N SER A 93 13.86 14.13 17.93
CA SER A 93 12.56 14.05 18.63
C SER A 93 12.19 15.32 19.41
N ASP A 94 13.19 16.11 19.80
CA ASP A 94 13.02 17.30 20.64
C ASP A 94 12.94 18.59 19.79
N SER A 95 12.99 18.46 18.47
CA SER A 95 12.84 19.58 17.54
C SER A 95 11.41 20.12 17.55
N SER A 96 11.27 21.44 17.42
CA SER A 96 9.97 22.09 17.20
C SER A 96 9.44 21.92 15.77
N VAL A 97 10.25 21.37 14.85
CA VAL A 97 9.86 21.12 13.46
C VAL A 97 8.92 19.92 13.41
N THR A 98 7.69 20.18 12.98
CA THR A 98 6.62 19.17 12.88
C THR A 98 6.21 18.95 11.43
N VAL A 99 5.53 17.82 11.18
CA VAL A 99 4.92 17.52 9.88
C VAL A 99 3.99 18.65 9.44
N GLU A 100 3.21 19.19 10.37
CA GLU A 100 2.19 20.21 10.11
C GLU A 100 2.82 21.57 9.77
N THR A 101 3.88 21.97 10.51
CA THR A 101 4.63 23.20 10.19
C THR A 101 5.35 23.07 8.85
N THR A 102 6.00 21.93 8.58
CA THR A 102 6.69 21.69 7.30
C THR A 102 5.71 21.72 6.14
N ALA A 103 4.54 21.08 6.26
CA ALA A 103 3.53 21.11 5.22
C ALA A 103 2.99 22.53 4.96
N LYS A 104 2.82 23.34 6.02
CA LYS A 104 2.42 24.74 5.89
C LYS A 104 3.50 25.56 5.18
N ASP A 105 4.77 25.35 5.52
CA ASP A 105 5.88 26.07 4.91
C ASP A 105 6.04 25.69 3.43
N LEU A 106 5.87 24.41 3.08
CA LEU A 106 5.78 23.96 1.68
C LEU A 106 4.57 24.55 0.95
N ALA A 107 3.40 24.63 1.58
CA ALA A 107 2.25 25.28 0.96
C ALA A 107 2.49 26.78 0.73
N ALA A 108 3.31 27.43 1.56
CA ALA A 108 3.63 28.84 1.40
C ALA A 108 4.49 29.11 0.15
N THR A 109 5.33 28.16 -0.29
CA THR A 109 6.15 28.30 -1.50
C THR A 109 5.34 28.20 -2.79
N LEU A 110 4.19 27.55 -2.77
CA LEU A 110 3.34 27.38 -3.97
C LEU A 110 2.67 28.71 -4.39
N PRO A 111 2.62 29.03 -5.69
CA PRO A 111 2.06 30.29 -6.19
C PRO A 111 0.53 30.37 -6.08
N GLY A 112 -0.17 29.24 -5.94
CA GLY A 112 -1.62 29.16 -5.91
C GLY A 112 -2.09 27.71 -6.09
N PRO A 113 -3.38 27.49 -6.44
CA PRO A 113 -3.86 26.19 -6.92
C PRO A 113 -3.12 25.75 -8.18
N PRO A 114 -3.03 24.44 -8.44
CA PRO A 114 -2.39 23.91 -9.65
C PRO A 114 -3.16 24.29 -10.92
N GLY A 115 -2.42 24.45 -12.01
CA GLY A 115 -2.94 24.53 -13.37
C GLY A 115 -3.38 23.16 -13.91
N SER A 116 -4.08 23.17 -15.04
CA SER A 116 -4.62 21.95 -15.67
C SER A 116 -3.60 21.16 -16.51
N ASP A 117 -2.52 21.81 -16.95
CA ASP A 117 -1.52 21.21 -17.85
C ASP A 117 -0.44 20.41 -17.11
N GLY A 118 -0.35 20.56 -15.79
CA GLY A 118 0.56 19.79 -14.98
C GLY A 118 2.03 20.18 -15.11
N THR A 119 2.35 21.33 -15.70
CA THR A 119 3.75 21.78 -15.91
C THR A 119 4.16 22.92 -14.97
N ASP A 120 3.51 23.02 -13.82
CA ASP A 120 3.64 24.13 -12.89
C ASP A 120 4.54 23.82 -11.67
N ALA A 121 4.58 24.76 -10.72
CA ALA A 121 5.31 24.63 -9.46
C ALA A 121 4.98 23.35 -8.67
N HIS A 122 3.78 22.80 -8.82
CA HIS A 122 3.36 21.59 -8.13
C HIS A 122 4.06 20.37 -8.71
N TYR A 123 4.18 20.29 -10.04
CA TYR A 123 4.92 19.23 -10.70
C TYR A 123 6.38 19.19 -10.24
N THR A 124 7.05 20.34 -10.19
CA THR A 124 8.44 20.44 -9.68
C THR A 124 8.51 20.06 -8.19
N LEU A 125 7.59 20.55 -7.35
CA LEU A 125 7.54 20.18 -5.94
C LEU A 125 7.36 18.65 -5.76
N TYR A 126 6.50 18.03 -6.56
CA TYR A 126 6.25 16.59 -6.49
C TYR A 126 7.45 15.77 -6.96
N ASN A 127 8.15 16.19 -8.02
CA ASN A 127 9.41 15.56 -8.42
C ASN A 127 10.48 15.67 -7.32
N MET A 128 10.62 16.84 -6.68
CA MET A 128 11.52 17.01 -5.55
C MET A 128 11.19 16.04 -4.42
N VAL A 129 9.92 15.92 -4.04
CA VAL A 129 9.48 14.97 -3.00
C VAL A 129 9.79 13.52 -3.39
N ILE A 130 9.59 13.15 -4.66
CA ILE A 130 9.93 11.82 -5.20
C ILE A 130 11.45 11.59 -5.14
N ASP A 131 12.27 12.57 -5.49
CA ASP A 131 13.72 12.47 -5.47
C ASP A 131 14.28 12.36 -4.04
N VAL A 132 13.62 13.01 -3.07
CA VAL A 132 13.88 12.77 -1.65
C VAL A 132 13.51 11.34 -1.27
N ALA A 133 12.33 10.85 -1.70
CA ALA A 133 11.88 9.50 -1.38
C ALA A 133 12.83 8.41 -1.90
N LYS A 134 13.40 8.58 -3.11
CA LYS A 134 14.41 7.65 -3.69
C LYS A 134 15.64 7.45 -2.79
N GLN A 135 16.00 8.46 -2.00
CA GLN A 135 17.19 8.45 -1.16
C GLN A 135 16.96 7.86 0.24
N ILE A 136 15.70 7.67 0.65
CA ILE A 136 15.35 7.13 1.96
C ILE A 136 15.21 5.61 1.85
N PRO A 137 15.92 4.78 2.63
CA PRO A 137 15.74 3.34 2.59
C PRO A 137 14.27 2.95 2.83
N HIS A 138 13.74 1.99 2.07
CA HIS A 138 12.32 1.61 2.08
C HIS A 138 11.76 1.22 3.47
N ASN A 139 12.63 0.77 4.39
CA ASN A 139 12.28 0.37 5.76
C ASN A 139 12.54 1.48 6.81
N HIS A 140 12.98 2.66 6.39
CA HIS A 140 13.37 3.74 7.27
C HIS A 140 12.14 4.60 7.68
N PRO A 141 11.99 4.97 8.97
CA PRO A 141 10.81 5.71 9.45
C PRO A 141 10.65 7.11 8.82
N ALA A 142 11.72 7.70 8.27
CA ALA A 142 11.64 8.96 7.55
C ALA A 142 10.72 8.90 6.32
N LEU A 143 10.55 7.73 5.69
CA LEU A 143 9.65 7.60 4.54
C LEU A 143 8.19 7.80 4.96
N VAL A 144 7.82 7.27 6.13
CA VAL A 144 6.50 7.51 6.73
C VAL A 144 6.33 8.98 7.12
N ARG A 145 7.38 9.63 7.66
CA ARG A 145 7.34 11.07 7.95
C ARG A 145 7.11 11.89 6.67
N LEU A 146 7.83 11.59 5.59
CA LEU A 146 7.66 12.25 4.30
C LEU A 146 6.22 12.11 3.77
N VAL A 147 5.66 10.90 3.81
CA VAL A 147 4.27 10.63 3.41
C VAL A 147 3.28 11.42 4.26
N ARG A 148 3.49 11.52 5.57
CA ARG A 148 2.64 12.34 6.46
C ARG A 148 2.74 13.83 6.14
N THR A 149 3.90 14.31 5.70
CA THR A 149 4.05 15.71 5.22
C THR A 149 3.26 15.94 3.94
N VAL A 150 3.28 14.99 2.99
CA VAL A 150 2.43 15.05 1.79
C VAL A 150 0.95 15.02 2.17
N GLU A 151 0.56 14.17 3.12
CA GLU A 151 -0.81 14.08 3.63
C GLU A 151 -1.27 15.43 4.19
N ALA A 152 -0.48 16.05 5.06
CA ALA A 152 -0.78 17.37 5.62
C ALA A 152 -0.78 18.48 4.55
N LEU A 153 0.16 18.43 3.59
CA LEU A 153 0.23 19.36 2.47
C LEU A 153 -1.02 19.28 1.59
N SER A 154 -1.56 18.07 1.40
CA SER A 154 -2.77 17.83 0.59
C SER A 154 -4.02 18.56 1.12
N LEU A 155 -4.02 18.95 2.40
CA LEU A 155 -5.12 19.71 3.01
C LEU A 155 -5.07 21.20 2.66
N SER A 156 -3.97 21.68 2.08
CA SER A 156 -3.86 23.06 1.63
C SER A 156 -4.74 23.29 0.39
N PRO A 157 -5.54 24.38 0.34
CA PRO A 157 -6.32 24.73 -0.85
C PRO A 157 -5.44 24.98 -2.07
N LYS A 158 -4.15 25.31 -1.86
CA LYS A 158 -3.18 25.45 -2.94
C LYS A 158 -2.84 24.12 -3.63
N THR A 159 -3.26 22.97 -3.11
CA THR A 159 -3.01 21.67 -3.74
C THR A 159 -4.27 21.05 -4.36
N VAL A 160 -5.38 21.79 -4.34
CA VAL A 160 -6.66 21.34 -4.86
C VAL A 160 -6.84 21.88 -6.26
N PHE A 161 -6.85 20.99 -7.24
CA PHE A 161 -7.33 21.29 -8.58
C PHE A 161 -8.85 21.13 -8.63
N THR A 162 -9.54 22.05 -9.29
CA THR A 162 -10.99 21.98 -9.47
C THR A 162 -11.31 22.14 -10.95
N GLU A 163 -12.05 21.17 -11.49
CA GLU A 163 -12.48 21.15 -12.88
C GLU A 163 -14.01 21.12 -12.92
N THR A 164 -14.60 21.90 -13.83
CA THR A 164 -16.03 21.84 -14.12
C THR A 164 -16.25 21.13 -15.45
N THR A 165 -16.93 19.99 -15.41
CA THR A 165 -17.29 19.23 -16.61
C THR A 165 -18.81 19.06 -16.65
N ASN A 166 -19.45 19.49 -17.74
CA ASN A 166 -20.91 19.42 -17.92
C ASN A 166 -21.72 20.04 -16.76
N GLY A 167 -21.20 21.09 -16.12
CA GLY A 167 -21.84 21.75 -14.98
C GLY A 167 -21.64 21.06 -13.63
N PHE A 168 -20.86 19.98 -13.58
CA PHE A 168 -20.46 19.32 -12.34
C PHE A 168 -19.02 19.69 -11.97
N GLU A 169 -18.84 20.17 -10.75
CA GLU A 169 -17.53 20.49 -10.20
C GLU A 169 -16.89 19.23 -9.58
N THR A 170 -15.67 18.91 -10.01
CA THR A 170 -14.87 17.82 -9.45
C THR A 170 -13.55 18.39 -8.94
N SER A 171 -13.30 18.22 -7.64
CA SER A 171 -12.05 18.62 -7.01
C SER A 171 -11.14 17.43 -6.74
N ARG A 172 -9.85 17.59 -7.02
CA ARG A 172 -8.81 16.58 -6.81
C ARG A 172 -7.64 17.21 -6.08
N ARG A 173 -7.25 16.59 -4.96
CA ARG A 173 -6.03 16.95 -4.23
C ARG A 173 -4.81 16.37 -4.94
N LEU A 174 -3.68 17.04 -4.81
CA LEU A 174 -2.40 16.58 -5.35
C LEU A 174 -2.51 16.25 -6.84
N HIS A 175 -3.17 17.14 -7.59
CA HIS A 175 -3.31 17.00 -9.03
C HIS A 175 -1.94 16.75 -9.67
N THR A 176 -1.89 15.89 -10.70
CA THR A 176 -0.67 15.42 -11.39
C THR A 176 0.33 14.59 -10.58
N PHE A 177 0.23 14.49 -9.25
CA PHE A 177 1.22 13.74 -8.47
C PHE A 177 1.32 12.26 -8.89
N GLY A 178 0.20 11.63 -9.24
CA GLY A 178 0.18 10.28 -9.80
C GLY A 178 0.89 10.16 -11.15
N TRP A 179 0.97 11.23 -11.93
CA TRP A 179 1.72 11.27 -13.19
C TRP A 179 3.22 11.29 -12.92
N ASN A 180 3.70 12.14 -12.00
CA ASN A 180 5.10 12.15 -11.57
C ASN A 180 5.55 10.77 -11.08
N LEU A 181 4.70 10.07 -10.32
CA LEU A 181 5.00 8.74 -9.82
C LEU A 181 5.08 7.70 -10.95
N ARG A 182 4.22 7.81 -11.97
CA ARG A 182 4.21 6.89 -13.12
C ARG A 182 5.53 6.92 -13.88
N ASP A 183 6.16 8.09 -13.99
CA ASP A 183 7.42 8.26 -14.72
C ASP A 183 8.61 7.55 -14.06
N VAL A 184 8.53 7.30 -12.74
CA VAL A 184 9.59 6.65 -11.96
C VAL A 184 9.19 5.28 -11.41
N PHE A 185 8.03 4.77 -11.79
CA PHE A 185 7.44 3.58 -11.20
C PHE A 185 8.12 2.28 -11.65
N GLY A 186 8.62 2.25 -12.89
CA GLY A 186 9.14 1.05 -13.53
C GLY A 186 10.39 0.47 -12.86
N PRO A 187 10.64 -0.84 -13.01
CA PRO A 187 11.83 -1.48 -12.50
C PRO A 187 13.07 -1.03 -13.31
N PRO A 188 14.27 -0.90 -12.68
CA PRO A 188 15.46 -0.33 -13.34
C PRO A 188 16.22 -1.34 -14.21
N PHE A 189 15.57 -2.41 -14.67
CA PHE A 189 16.21 -3.47 -15.46
C PHE A 189 16.07 -3.14 -16.95
N GLU A 190 17.20 -2.82 -17.58
CA GLU A 190 17.30 -2.52 -19.01
C GLU A 190 18.04 -3.66 -19.73
N PRO A 191 17.64 -4.00 -20.98
CA PRO A 191 18.40 -4.95 -21.79
C PRO A 191 19.86 -4.53 -21.90
N ASN A 192 20.78 -5.44 -21.54
CA ASN A 192 22.23 -5.24 -21.59
C ASN A 192 22.81 -4.18 -20.63
N ARG A 193 22.02 -3.69 -19.66
CA ARG A 193 22.52 -2.75 -18.67
C ARG A 193 22.03 -3.13 -17.27
N PRO A 194 22.84 -3.88 -16.51
CA PRO A 194 22.50 -4.24 -15.14
C PRO A 194 22.34 -2.98 -14.27
N PRO A 195 21.31 -2.91 -13.41
CA PRO A 195 21.13 -1.79 -12.50
C PRO A 195 22.21 -1.77 -11.42
N THR A 196 22.61 -0.55 -11.04
CA THR A 196 23.45 -0.31 -9.86
C THR A 196 22.68 -0.57 -8.57
N ASP A 197 23.39 -0.83 -7.47
CA ASP A 197 22.76 -1.04 -6.15
C ASP A 197 21.97 0.20 -5.69
N GLY A 198 22.43 1.41 -6.05
CA GLY A 198 21.70 2.65 -5.78
C GLY A 198 20.37 2.75 -6.53
N GLN A 199 20.31 2.32 -7.80
CA GLN A 199 19.05 2.26 -8.56
C GLN A 199 18.09 1.23 -7.98
N LEU A 200 18.61 0.07 -7.57
CA LEU A 200 17.83 -1.00 -6.94
C LEU A 200 17.25 -0.57 -5.58
N ALA A 201 18.05 0.10 -4.75
CA ALA A 201 17.58 0.68 -3.50
C ALA A 201 16.51 1.74 -3.74
N SER A 202 16.75 2.67 -4.68
CA SER A 202 15.80 3.72 -5.06
C SER A 202 14.48 3.15 -5.56
N TYR A 203 14.53 2.08 -6.35
CA TYR A 203 13.35 1.37 -6.82
C TYR A 203 12.49 0.87 -5.65
N LEU A 204 13.07 0.13 -4.70
CA LEU A 204 12.32 -0.33 -3.52
C LEU A 204 11.78 0.82 -2.67
N SER A 205 12.53 1.91 -2.55
CA SER A 205 12.09 3.11 -1.83
C SER A 205 10.87 3.76 -2.49
N ILE A 206 10.85 3.87 -3.82
CA ILE A 206 9.68 4.37 -4.57
C ILE A 206 8.48 3.44 -4.43
N GLN A 207 8.69 2.13 -4.44
CA GLN A 207 7.60 1.15 -4.27
C GLN A 207 6.96 1.27 -2.88
N ALA A 208 7.78 1.35 -1.82
CA ALA A 208 7.29 1.60 -0.46
C ALA A 208 6.60 2.96 -0.31
N PHE A 209 7.19 4.02 -0.87
CA PHE A 209 6.64 5.38 -0.82
C PHE A 209 5.26 5.45 -1.48
N THR A 210 5.15 4.91 -2.69
CA THR A 210 3.91 4.91 -3.49
C THR A 210 2.83 4.08 -2.80
N ALA A 211 3.17 2.91 -2.26
CA ALA A 211 2.25 2.09 -1.49
C ALA A 211 1.74 2.82 -0.23
N LEU A 212 2.61 3.54 0.48
CA LEU A 212 2.22 4.35 1.64
C LEU A 212 1.30 5.51 1.27
N LEU A 213 1.56 6.21 0.15
CA LEU A 213 0.67 7.27 -0.36
C LEU A 213 -0.72 6.70 -0.69
N TRP A 214 -0.77 5.56 -1.38
CA TRP A 214 -2.03 4.93 -1.75
C TRP A 214 -2.80 4.40 -0.54
N SER A 215 -2.11 3.83 0.45
CA SER A 215 -2.71 3.36 1.71
C SER A 215 -3.50 4.48 2.42
N ARG A 216 -3.06 5.74 2.26
CA ARG A 216 -3.69 6.95 2.80
C ARG A 216 -4.69 7.63 1.86
N GLY A 217 -4.92 7.08 0.67
CA GLY A 217 -5.82 7.66 -0.32
C GLY A 217 -5.33 8.99 -0.90
N LEU A 218 -4.01 9.20 -0.94
CA LEU A 218 -3.41 10.42 -1.50
C LEU A 218 -3.24 10.33 -3.02
N ILE A 219 -3.23 9.12 -3.57
CA ILE A 219 -3.13 8.84 -5.01
C ILE A 219 -4.09 7.71 -5.39
N HIS A 220 -4.32 7.53 -6.69
CA HIS A 220 -4.84 6.29 -7.25
C HIS A 220 -3.68 5.32 -7.48
N GLY A 221 -3.79 4.08 -6.99
CA GLY A 221 -2.68 3.12 -6.98
C GLY A 221 -3.08 1.66 -7.14
N ASP A 222 -4.36 1.44 -7.43
CA ASP A 222 -4.96 0.16 -7.77
C ASP A 222 -4.34 -0.46 -9.03
N ASP A 223 -3.98 0.33 -10.05
CA ASP A 223 -3.26 -0.20 -11.20
C ASP A 223 -1.82 -0.60 -10.84
N PHE A 224 -1.13 0.26 -10.09
CA PHE A 224 0.28 0.07 -9.71
C PHE A 224 0.49 -1.23 -8.95
N VAL A 225 -0.28 -1.48 -7.88
CA VAL A 225 -0.12 -2.71 -7.09
C VAL A 225 -0.46 -3.97 -7.91
N LEU A 226 -1.47 -3.92 -8.78
CA LEU A 226 -1.80 -5.05 -9.64
C LEU A 226 -0.67 -5.37 -10.61
N TRP A 227 -0.06 -4.35 -11.23
CA TRP A 227 1.09 -4.53 -12.11
C TRP A 227 2.27 -5.16 -11.38
N GLN A 228 2.55 -4.74 -10.14
CA GLN A 228 3.66 -5.32 -9.38
C GLN A 228 3.42 -6.78 -9.01
N LEU A 229 2.21 -7.13 -8.58
CA LEU A 229 1.85 -8.52 -8.26
C LEU A 229 1.89 -9.40 -9.52
N ARG A 230 1.42 -8.88 -10.66
CA ARG A 230 1.48 -9.56 -11.94
C ARG A 230 2.92 -9.81 -12.37
N SER A 231 3.76 -8.79 -12.41
CA SER A 231 5.16 -8.93 -12.85
C SER A 231 6.00 -9.77 -11.90
N ALA A 232 5.68 -9.80 -10.60
CA ALA A 232 6.40 -10.64 -9.63
C ALA A 232 6.07 -12.14 -9.76
N PHE A 233 4.83 -12.51 -10.08
CA PHE A 233 4.36 -13.89 -9.92
C PHE A 233 3.64 -14.48 -11.13
N GLU A 234 2.97 -13.66 -11.92
CA GLU A 234 2.12 -14.13 -13.02
C GLU A 234 2.81 -14.10 -14.39
N GLU A 235 3.96 -13.43 -14.48
CA GLU A 235 4.79 -13.31 -15.69
C GLU A 235 6.10 -14.10 -15.52
N ASP A 236 6.71 -14.50 -16.64
CA ASP A 236 8.04 -15.11 -16.63
C ASP A 236 9.14 -14.05 -16.54
N VAL A 237 10.07 -14.29 -15.62
CA VAL A 237 11.23 -13.43 -15.37
C VAL A 237 12.44 -14.34 -15.32
N GLU A 238 13.29 -14.26 -16.34
CA GLU A 238 14.45 -15.14 -16.49
C GLU A 238 15.57 -14.78 -15.51
N ASP A 239 15.78 -13.48 -15.27
CA ASP A 239 16.82 -13.00 -14.37
C ASP A 239 16.39 -13.13 -12.90
N ALA A 240 17.13 -13.93 -12.14
CA ALA A 240 16.80 -14.20 -10.74
C ALA A 240 16.87 -12.94 -9.86
N LYS A 241 17.77 -11.99 -10.18
CA LYS A 241 17.91 -10.74 -9.43
C LYS A 241 16.70 -9.84 -9.70
N GLU A 242 16.29 -9.67 -10.95
CA GLU A 242 15.05 -9.00 -11.34
C GLU A 242 13.84 -9.61 -10.64
N ALA A 243 13.72 -10.94 -10.71
CA ALA A 243 12.60 -11.65 -10.11
C ALA A 243 12.54 -11.43 -8.58
N ALA A 244 13.69 -11.36 -7.90
CA ALA A 244 13.75 -11.01 -6.48
C ALA A 244 13.32 -9.56 -6.22
N TYR A 245 13.78 -8.58 -7.01
CA TYR A 245 13.38 -7.19 -6.81
C TYR A 245 11.91 -6.90 -7.15
N LEU A 246 11.35 -7.57 -8.16
CA LEU A 246 9.91 -7.51 -8.46
C LEU A 246 9.08 -8.09 -7.31
N SER A 247 9.51 -9.24 -6.76
CA SER A 247 8.91 -9.86 -5.56
C SER A 247 8.98 -8.93 -4.33
N ALA A 248 10.15 -8.33 -4.05
CA ALA A 248 10.30 -7.35 -2.97
C ALA A 248 9.37 -6.15 -3.15
N ALA A 249 9.31 -5.57 -4.36
CA ALA A 249 8.45 -4.44 -4.68
C ALA A 249 6.96 -4.78 -4.46
N ALA A 250 6.48 -5.90 -5.00
CA ALA A 250 5.11 -6.36 -4.79
C ALA A 250 4.81 -6.58 -3.30
N GLY A 251 5.78 -7.13 -2.55
CA GLY A 251 5.64 -7.35 -1.12
C GLY A 251 5.54 -6.04 -0.31
N LEU A 252 6.23 -4.97 -0.70
CA LEU A 252 6.10 -3.65 -0.07
C LEU A 252 4.69 -3.07 -0.24
N TRP A 253 4.06 -3.26 -1.39
CA TRP A 253 2.66 -2.87 -1.60
C TRP A 253 1.71 -3.61 -0.67
N ILE A 254 1.88 -4.92 -0.52
CA ILE A 254 1.06 -5.72 0.40
C ILE A 254 1.32 -5.33 1.86
N VAL A 255 2.57 -5.14 2.26
CA VAL A 255 2.92 -4.75 3.64
C VAL A 255 2.30 -3.41 4.03
N HIS A 256 2.27 -2.44 3.12
CA HIS A 256 1.77 -1.09 3.43
C HIS A 256 0.29 -0.89 3.10
N ALA A 257 -0.25 -1.58 2.11
CA ALA A 257 -1.59 -1.35 1.58
C ALA A 257 -2.43 -2.62 1.37
N GLY A 258 -2.03 -3.76 1.94
CA GLY A 258 -2.68 -5.06 1.72
C GLY A 258 -4.17 -5.08 2.07
N SER A 259 -4.62 -4.32 3.07
CA SER A 259 -6.05 -4.21 3.40
C SER A 259 -6.86 -3.56 2.28
N ARG A 260 -6.28 -2.57 1.59
CA ARG A 260 -6.88 -1.88 0.44
C ARG A 260 -6.89 -2.78 -0.80
N VAL A 261 -5.84 -3.59 -0.98
CA VAL A 261 -5.82 -4.64 -2.02
C VAL A 261 -6.94 -5.66 -1.76
N TRP A 262 -7.13 -6.09 -0.51
CA TRP A 262 -8.20 -7.03 -0.17
C TRP A 262 -9.60 -6.45 -0.39
N GLN A 263 -9.80 -5.16 -0.13
CA GLN A 263 -11.05 -4.46 -0.49
C GLN A 263 -11.31 -4.55 -2.00
N LEU A 264 -10.29 -4.42 -2.84
CA LEU A 264 -10.45 -4.62 -4.30
C LEU A 264 -10.71 -6.08 -4.67
N VAL A 265 -10.15 -7.04 -3.92
CA VAL A 265 -10.43 -8.47 -4.13
C VAL A 265 -11.89 -8.83 -3.79
N THR A 266 -12.48 -8.16 -2.82
CA THR A 266 -13.83 -8.47 -2.31
C THR A 266 -14.91 -7.65 -2.98
N ASP A 267 -14.67 -6.34 -3.16
CA ASP A 267 -15.63 -5.35 -3.64
C ASP A 267 -15.06 -4.52 -4.82
N GLY A 268 -14.14 -5.11 -5.60
CA GLY A 268 -13.53 -4.46 -6.76
C GLY A 268 -14.55 -4.17 -7.87
N PRO A 269 -14.29 -3.14 -8.70
CA PRO A 269 -15.16 -2.83 -9.82
C PRO A 269 -15.13 -3.95 -10.85
N VAL A 270 -16.29 -4.21 -11.47
CA VAL A 270 -16.35 -5.07 -12.65
C VAL A 270 -15.67 -4.35 -13.80
N LEU A 271 -14.54 -4.88 -14.26
CA LEU A 271 -13.78 -4.29 -15.34
C LEU A 271 -14.45 -4.57 -16.69
N SER A 272 -14.41 -3.60 -17.58
CA SER A 272 -14.88 -3.76 -18.95
C SER A 272 -13.99 -3.00 -19.93
N GLY A 273 -14.06 -3.36 -21.21
CA GLY A 273 -13.39 -2.61 -22.26
C GLY A 273 -11.85 -2.55 -22.11
N PRO A 274 -11.23 -1.36 -22.28
CA PRO A 274 -9.78 -1.18 -22.15
C PRO A 274 -9.21 -1.59 -20.80
N ASP A 275 -9.93 -1.33 -19.70
CA ASP A 275 -9.46 -1.57 -18.33
C ASP A 275 -9.34 -3.07 -18.05
N ALA A 276 -10.30 -3.87 -18.55
CA ALA A 276 -10.22 -5.33 -18.46
C ALA A 276 -8.98 -5.89 -19.19
N ARG A 277 -8.50 -5.22 -20.25
CA ARG A 277 -7.29 -5.65 -20.97
C ARG A 277 -6.01 -5.22 -20.28
N SER A 278 -5.94 -4.00 -19.74
CA SER A 278 -4.74 -3.49 -19.06
C SER A 278 -4.50 -4.21 -17.73
N LEU A 279 -5.57 -4.66 -17.07
CA LEU A 279 -5.54 -5.30 -15.75
C LEU A 279 -5.70 -6.83 -15.80
N ARG A 280 -5.56 -7.43 -16.98
CA ARG A 280 -5.61 -8.88 -17.17
C ARG A 280 -4.57 -9.63 -16.32
N ALA A 281 -4.87 -10.90 -16.05
CA ALA A 281 -3.92 -11.85 -15.49
C ALA A 281 -2.71 -12.09 -16.42
N GLY A 282 -1.55 -12.35 -15.82
CA GLY A 282 -0.36 -12.82 -16.51
C GLY A 282 -0.48 -14.28 -16.92
N GLU A 283 0.43 -14.72 -17.78
CA GLU A 283 0.36 -16.00 -18.50
C GLU A 283 0.39 -17.22 -17.57
N LYS A 284 1.01 -17.11 -16.39
CA LYS A 284 1.09 -18.22 -15.41
C LYS A 284 -0.23 -18.53 -14.70
N LEU A 285 -1.15 -17.57 -14.65
CA LEU A 285 -2.45 -17.76 -14.02
C LEU A 285 -3.57 -17.82 -15.08
N GLY A 286 -3.53 -16.94 -16.07
CA GLY A 286 -4.64 -16.74 -17.00
C GLY A 286 -5.91 -16.23 -16.30
N GLY A 287 -7.03 -16.21 -17.03
CA GLY A 287 -8.34 -15.82 -16.49
C GLY A 287 -8.72 -14.36 -16.69
N GLU A 288 -9.78 -13.94 -15.98
CA GLU A 288 -10.36 -12.59 -16.08
C GLU A 288 -9.46 -11.51 -15.46
N GLY A 289 -9.63 -10.26 -15.89
CA GLY A 289 -8.85 -9.14 -15.39
C GLY A 289 -9.30 -8.63 -14.03
N GLY A 290 -8.43 -7.85 -13.40
CA GLY A 290 -8.69 -7.21 -12.12
C GLY A 290 -8.31 -8.06 -10.92
N TYR A 291 -8.92 -7.74 -9.78
CA TYR A 291 -8.67 -8.39 -8.51
C TYR A 291 -9.62 -9.56 -8.31
N GLY A 292 -9.15 -10.64 -7.68
CA GLY A 292 -9.97 -11.81 -7.41
C GLY A 292 -9.36 -12.72 -6.36
N LYS A 293 -10.21 -13.53 -5.71
CA LYS A 293 -9.78 -14.45 -4.64
C LYS A 293 -8.77 -15.50 -5.13
N GLU A 294 -8.94 -15.96 -6.37
CA GLU A 294 -7.99 -16.88 -7.02
C GLU A 294 -6.61 -16.23 -7.19
N ARG A 295 -6.58 -15.02 -7.76
CA ARG A 295 -5.35 -14.20 -7.87
C ARG A 295 -4.70 -13.96 -6.51
N TRP A 296 -5.49 -13.61 -5.50
CA TRP A 296 -5.00 -13.43 -4.14
C TRP A 296 -4.32 -14.70 -3.61
N ALA A 297 -4.97 -15.86 -3.72
CA ALA A 297 -4.41 -17.14 -3.29
C ALA A 297 -3.13 -17.50 -4.08
N PHE A 298 -3.09 -17.17 -5.36
CA PHE A 298 -1.91 -17.35 -6.20
C PHE A 298 -0.72 -16.49 -5.72
N TRP A 299 -0.94 -15.20 -5.45
CA TRP A 299 0.09 -14.31 -4.91
C TRP A 299 0.57 -14.73 -3.52
N VAL A 300 -0.31 -15.22 -2.65
CA VAL A 300 0.09 -15.76 -1.33
C VAL A 300 1.09 -16.90 -1.51
N LYS A 301 0.82 -17.85 -2.40
CA LYS A 301 1.75 -18.95 -2.71
C LYS A 301 3.08 -18.43 -3.28
N GLY A 302 3.03 -17.41 -4.14
CA GLY A 302 4.21 -16.74 -4.66
C GLY A 302 5.09 -16.16 -3.56
N PHE A 303 4.51 -15.42 -2.62
CA PHE A 303 5.26 -14.87 -1.48
C PHE A 303 5.79 -15.95 -0.53
N ASP A 304 5.02 -17.02 -0.26
CA ASP A 304 5.50 -18.13 0.56
C ASP A 304 6.74 -18.80 -0.06
N ALA A 305 6.70 -19.10 -1.36
CA ALA A 305 7.84 -19.69 -2.07
C ALA A 305 9.08 -18.79 -2.01
N ARG A 306 8.91 -17.46 -2.12
CA ARG A 306 10.00 -16.48 -1.98
C ARG A 306 10.55 -16.39 -0.56
N ALA A 307 9.69 -16.53 0.45
CA ALA A 307 10.09 -16.54 1.85
C ALA A 307 10.89 -17.80 2.24
N GLU A 308 10.62 -18.94 1.60
CA GLU A 308 11.35 -20.21 1.78
C GLU A 308 12.72 -20.20 1.09
N GLY A 309 12.89 -19.36 0.07
CA GLY A 309 14.09 -19.31 -0.78
C GLY A 309 15.39 -18.78 -0.14
N GLY A 310 15.38 -18.35 1.12
CA GLY A 310 16.59 -17.99 1.88
C GLY A 310 16.68 -16.53 2.33
N ASP A 311 17.83 -15.88 2.10
CA ASP A 311 18.20 -14.54 2.61
C ASP A 311 18.28 -13.46 1.52
N GLY A 312 17.65 -13.70 0.36
CA GLY A 312 17.51 -12.72 -0.71
C GLY A 312 16.81 -11.43 -0.24
N VAL A 313 17.02 -10.34 -0.99
CA VAL A 313 16.46 -9.00 -0.68
C VAL A 313 14.95 -9.03 -0.43
N ASP A 314 14.24 -9.96 -1.07
CA ASP A 314 12.81 -10.14 -0.98
C ASP A 314 12.37 -11.07 0.14
N ALA A 315 13.17 -12.03 0.59
CA ALA A 315 12.71 -13.09 1.49
C ALA A 315 12.05 -12.55 2.78
N GLY A 316 12.68 -11.57 3.42
CA GLY A 316 12.12 -10.92 4.61
C GLY A 316 10.85 -10.09 4.33
N ILE A 317 10.77 -9.46 3.15
CA ILE A 317 9.59 -8.70 2.72
C ILE A 317 8.45 -9.65 2.35
N ALA A 318 8.73 -10.70 1.57
CA ALA A 318 7.81 -11.72 1.14
C ALA A 318 7.18 -12.45 2.33
N LYS A 319 7.99 -12.82 3.33
CA LYS A 319 7.48 -13.40 4.58
C LYS A 319 6.47 -12.49 5.28
N ARG A 320 6.74 -11.19 5.35
CA ARG A 320 5.81 -10.21 5.94
C ARG A 320 4.55 -10.05 5.07
N ALA A 321 4.71 -9.98 3.76
CA ALA A 321 3.60 -9.85 2.82
C ALA A 321 2.64 -11.05 2.91
N ALA A 322 3.17 -12.28 2.88
CA ALA A 322 2.37 -13.49 3.06
C ALA A 322 1.61 -13.50 4.40
N ALA A 323 2.29 -13.11 5.49
CA ALA A 323 1.65 -13.01 6.81
C ALA A 323 0.51 -11.98 6.84
N VAL A 324 0.70 -10.81 6.21
CA VAL A 324 -0.35 -9.78 6.08
C VAL A 324 -1.53 -10.31 5.28
N MET A 325 -1.28 -10.94 4.13
CA MET A 325 -2.36 -11.45 3.26
C MET A 325 -3.18 -12.54 3.95
N LYS A 326 -2.52 -13.50 4.60
CA LYS A 326 -3.18 -14.56 5.37
C LYS A 326 -3.97 -13.97 6.55
N GLY A 327 -3.39 -13.00 7.25
CA GLY A 327 -4.05 -12.33 8.37
C GLY A 327 -5.30 -11.52 7.98
N ILE A 328 -5.32 -10.91 6.79
CA ILE A 328 -6.46 -10.14 6.30
C ILE A 328 -7.60 -11.05 5.81
N ALA A 329 -7.26 -12.09 5.05
CA ALA A 329 -8.25 -13.00 4.49
C ALA A 329 -8.90 -13.90 5.55
N GLY A 330 -8.20 -14.14 6.68
CA GLY A 330 -8.58 -15.17 7.65
C GLY A 330 -8.38 -16.58 7.10
N ASP A 331 -8.84 -17.58 7.84
CA ASP A 331 -8.92 -18.96 7.35
C ASP A 331 -10.03 -19.05 6.29
N LEU A 332 -9.70 -18.79 5.02
CA LEU A 332 -10.54 -19.10 3.86
C LEU A 332 -10.48 -20.58 3.49
#